data_AF-A0A5D0HX13-F1
#
_entry.id   AF-A0A5D0HX13-F1
#
_cell.length_a   1.000
_cell.length_b   1.000
_cell.length_c   1.000
_cell.angle_alpha   90.00
_cell.angle_beta   90.00
_cell.angle_gamma   90.00
#
_symmetry.space_group_name_H-M   'P 1'
#
loop_
_entity.id
_entity.type
_entity.pdbx_description
1 polymer ?
#
loop_
_entity_poly.entity_id
_entity_poly.type
_entity_poly.pdbx_seq_one_letter_code
_entity_poly.pdbx_strand_id
1 'polypeptide(L)'
;DEIVETLEDRIVGRVSLNDVHNPLTDELLVKAGDLIDDKIAKAIGDTPIESIEVRSPLSCEALQGICAKCYGRNLATGKMVQRGEAVGVVAAQSIGEPGTQLTLRTFHVGGIAGNISEENKLAVKFDGVAEIEDLKTVKGTDNDGNEVDIVISRTS
;
A
#
# COMPACT_ATOMS: atom_id res chain seq x y z
N ASP A 1 -9.54 -0.12 9.11
CA ASP A 1 -8.64 -0.75 8.13
C ASP A 1 -7.21 -0.43 8.44
N GLU A 2 -6.43 -1.45 8.76
CA GLU A 2 -4.98 -1.36 8.87
C GLU A 2 -4.43 -1.07 7.47
N ILE A 3 -3.74 0.06 7.29
CA ILE A 3 -3.15 0.43 6.00
C ILE A 3 -1.90 -0.43 5.82
N VAL A 4 -2.05 -1.57 5.13
CA VAL A 4 -0.94 -2.49 4.84
C VAL A 4 0.09 -1.85 3.91
N GLU A 5 -0.35 -1.02 2.96
CA GLU A 5 0.50 -0.27 2.04
C GLU A 5 -0.06 1.13 1.81
N THR A 6 0.82 2.13 1.76
CA THR A 6 0.47 3.52 1.48
C THR A 6 0.14 3.73 -0.01
N LEU A 7 -0.56 4.83 -0.34
CA LEU A 7 -0.88 5.14 -1.74
C LEU A 7 0.40 5.36 -2.56
N GLU A 8 1.41 6.02 -1.97
CA GLU A 8 2.71 6.29 -2.61
C GLU A 8 3.38 4.99 -3.09
N ASP A 9 3.50 3.97 -2.23
CA ASP A 9 4.18 2.72 -2.57
C ASP A 9 3.46 1.95 -3.68
N ARG A 10 2.13 2.07 -3.76
CA ARG A 10 1.31 1.38 -4.76
C ARG A 10 1.37 2.03 -6.15
N ILE A 11 1.58 3.34 -6.23
CA ILE A 11 1.55 4.08 -7.50
C ILE A 11 2.93 4.28 -8.13
N VAL A 12 4.01 4.17 -7.36
CA VAL A 12 5.38 4.32 -7.87
C VAL A 12 5.62 3.39 -9.06
N GLY A 13 6.18 3.95 -10.13
CA GLY A 13 6.53 3.21 -11.34
C GLY A 13 5.35 2.87 -12.24
N ARG A 14 4.12 3.28 -11.91
CA ARG A 14 2.96 3.21 -12.81
C ARG A 14 2.85 4.46 -13.68
N VAL A 15 2.05 4.37 -14.72
CA VAL A 15 1.77 5.49 -15.64
C VAL A 15 0.37 6.01 -15.37
N SER A 16 0.23 7.33 -15.20
CA SER A 16 -1.07 7.94 -14.93
C SER A 16 -2.00 7.79 -16.14
N LEU A 17 -3.28 7.49 -15.90
CA LEU A 17 -4.29 7.48 -16.96
C LEU A 17 -4.77 8.90 -17.27
N ASN A 18 -5.03 9.68 -16.23
CA ASN A 18 -5.58 11.03 -16.30
C ASN A 18 -4.59 12.07 -15.74
N ASP A 19 -4.85 13.34 -16.01
CA ASP A 19 -4.13 14.44 -15.37
C ASP A 19 -4.51 14.47 -13.87
N VAL A 20 -3.52 14.46 -12.99
CA VAL A 20 -3.73 14.51 -11.54
C VAL A 20 -3.34 15.89 -11.05
N HIS A 21 -4.30 16.59 -10.45
CA HIS A 21 -4.14 17.92 -9.89
C HIS A 21 -4.18 17.85 -8.36
N ASN A 22 -3.43 18.75 -7.72
CA ASN A 22 -3.54 18.96 -6.29
C ASN A 22 -4.87 19.68 -5.98
N PRO A 23 -5.77 19.10 -5.16
CA PRO A 23 -7.05 19.72 -4.84
C PRO A 23 -6.93 21.02 -4.03
N LEU A 24 -5.79 21.27 -3.39
CA LEU A 24 -5.56 22.46 -2.56
C LEU A 24 -4.97 23.64 -3.35
N THR A 25 -4.07 23.36 -4.30
CA THR A 25 -3.31 24.39 -5.03
C THR A 25 -3.68 24.48 -6.50
N ASP A 26 -4.48 23.54 -7.01
CA ASP A 26 -4.82 23.36 -8.43
C ASP A 26 -3.60 23.13 -9.35
N GLU A 27 -2.44 22.81 -8.75
CA GLU A 27 -1.21 22.52 -9.48
C GLU A 27 -1.25 21.11 -10.08
N LEU A 28 -0.81 20.99 -11.34
CA LEU A 28 -0.69 19.70 -12.02
C LEU A 28 0.50 18.90 -11.43
N LEU A 29 0.20 17.78 -10.76
CA LEU A 29 1.20 16.89 -10.17
C LEU A 29 1.79 15.92 -11.20
N VAL A 30 0.93 15.31 -12.02
CA VAL A 30 1.33 14.40 -13.10
C VAL A 30 0.36 14.49 -14.26
N LYS A 31 0.90 14.44 -15.47
CA LYS A 31 0.12 14.46 -16.70
C LYS A 31 -0.33 13.04 -17.10
N ALA A 32 -1.45 12.94 -17.79
CA ALA A 32 -1.95 11.75 -18.43
C ALA A 32 -0.87 11.13 -19.35
N GLY A 33 -0.55 9.87 -19.07
CA GLY A 33 0.40 9.09 -19.85
C GLY A 33 1.87 9.26 -19.48
N ASP A 34 2.17 10.01 -18.41
CA ASP A 34 3.51 10.14 -17.82
C ASP A 34 3.73 9.15 -16.67
N LEU A 35 5.01 8.84 -16.44
CA LEU A 35 5.44 7.91 -15.39
C LEU A 35 5.40 8.59 -14.03
N ILE A 36 4.87 7.90 -13.04
CA ILE A 36 4.90 8.31 -11.63
C ILE A 36 6.23 7.89 -11.05
N ASP A 37 7.16 8.84 -10.96
CA ASP A 37 8.44 8.68 -10.27
C ASP A 37 8.28 8.82 -8.76
N ASP A 38 9.30 8.41 -8.00
CA ASP A 38 9.31 8.47 -6.53
C ASP A 38 9.00 9.88 -5.98
N LYS A 39 9.46 10.94 -6.68
CA LYS A 39 9.17 12.33 -6.32
C LYS A 39 7.71 12.71 -6.51
N ILE A 40 7.11 12.25 -7.61
CA ILE A 40 5.70 12.52 -7.96
C ILE A 40 4.80 11.74 -7.01
N ALA A 41 5.13 10.47 -6.73
CA ALA A 41 4.39 9.64 -5.79
C ALA A 41 4.38 10.25 -4.39
N LYS A 42 5.52 10.78 -3.92
CA LYS A 42 5.60 11.48 -2.64
C LYS A 42 4.77 12.76 -2.63
N ALA A 43 4.87 13.58 -3.68
CA ALA A 43 4.06 14.80 -3.80
C ALA A 43 2.56 14.49 -3.78
N ILE A 44 2.14 13.37 -4.38
CA ILE A 44 0.77 12.87 -4.31
C ILE A 44 0.42 12.39 -2.89
N GLY A 45 1.31 11.65 -2.23
CA GLY A 45 1.11 11.17 -0.86
C GLY A 45 0.94 12.29 0.17
N ASP A 46 1.57 13.44 -0.08
CA ASP A 46 1.45 14.66 0.74
C ASP A 46 0.11 15.40 0.51
N THR A 47 -0.66 15.03 -0.52
CA THR A 47 -1.99 15.60 -0.80
C THR A 47 -3.12 14.76 -0.22
N PRO A 48 -4.32 15.32 0.00
CA PRO A 48 -5.47 14.56 0.48
C PRO A 48 -6.12 13.66 -0.61
N ILE A 49 -5.34 13.22 -1.61
CA ILE A 49 -5.83 12.34 -2.68
C ILE A 49 -5.84 10.91 -2.17
N GLU A 50 -7.01 10.27 -2.17
CA GLU A 50 -7.17 8.90 -1.70
C GLU A 50 -7.07 7.86 -2.82
N SER A 51 -7.33 8.24 -4.07
CA SER A 51 -7.35 7.32 -5.21
C SER A 51 -6.90 7.99 -6.50
N ILE A 52 -6.22 7.21 -7.35
CA ILE A 52 -5.71 7.63 -8.67
C ILE A 52 -5.94 6.52 -9.68
N GLU A 53 -6.33 6.90 -10.89
CA GLU A 53 -6.42 5.99 -12.02
C GLU A 53 -5.07 5.86 -12.73
N VAL A 54 -4.53 4.64 -12.73
CA VAL A 54 -3.28 4.30 -13.41
C VAL A 54 -3.53 3.29 -14.53
N ARG A 55 -2.64 3.27 -15.52
CA ARG A 55 -2.68 2.24 -16.56
C ARG A 55 -2.31 0.88 -15.99
N SER A 56 -3.03 -0.14 -16.44
CA SER A 56 -2.84 -1.52 -16.00
C SER A 56 -2.49 -2.44 -17.19
N PRO A 57 -1.69 -3.50 -16.96
CA PRO A 57 -1.52 -4.59 -17.93
C PRO A 57 -2.85 -5.27 -18.29
N LEU A 58 -3.82 -5.31 -17.36
CA LEU A 58 -5.12 -5.96 -17.55
C LEU A 58 -6.03 -5.20 -18.50
N SER A 59 -5.85 -3.88 -18.60
CA SER A 59 -6.62 -3.00 -19.47
C SER A 59 -5.85 -2.61 -20.74
N CYS A 60 -4.84 -3.41 -21.12
CA CYS A 60 -4.01 -3.13 -22.28
C CYS A 60 -4.66 -3.65 -23.57
N GLU A 61 -4.86 -2.79 -24.55
CA GLU A 61 -5.47 -3.12 -25.86
C GLU A 61 -4.48 -3.69 -26.89
N ALA A 62 -3.28 -4.09 -26.44
CA ALA A 62 -2.27 -4.63 -27.34
C ALA A 62 -2.68 -6.05 -27.79
N LEU A 63 -2.69 -6.30 -29.10
CA LEU A 63 -3.05 -7.61 -29.67
C LEU A 63 -2.16 -8.75 -29.17
N GLN A 64 -0.88 -8.48 -28.95
CA GLN A 64 0.08 -9.45 -28.44
C GLN A 64 1.06 -8.77 -27.48
N GLY A 65 1.17 -9.33 -26.27
CA GLY A 65 2.00 -8.77 -25.20
C GLY A 65 1.35 -7.55 -24.52
N ILE A 66 2.17 -6.71 -23.90
CA ILE A 66 1.73 -5.54 -23.14
C ILE A 66 2.52 -4.32 -23.63
N CYS A 67 1.86 -3.16 -23.78
CA CYS A 67 2.56 -1.94 -24.16
C CYS A 67 3.41 -1.40 -23.00
N ALA A 68 4.49 -0.69 -23.30
CA ALA A 68 5.38 -0.14 -22.27
C ALA A 68 4.62 0.69 -21.22
N LYS A 69 3.69 1.55 -21.65
CA LYS A 69 2.92 2.42 -20.76
C LYS A 69 1.99 1.66 -19.79
N CYS A 70 1.43 0.53 -20.19
CA CYS A 70 0.57 -0.28 -19.32
C CYS A 70 1.37 -1.10 -18.31
N TYR A 71 2.62 -1.44 -18.63
CA TYR A 71 3.52 -2.10 -17.69
C TYR A 71 4.13 -1.09 -16.70
N GLY A 72 4.70 0.00 -17.23
CA GLY A 72 5.33 1.06 -16.45
C GLY A 72 6.84 0.89 -16.32
N ARG A 73 7.33 1.08 -15.09
CA ARG A 73 8.74 0.97 -14.71
C ARG A 73 9.14 -0.49 -14.53
N ASN A 74 10.31 -0.83 -15.06
CA ASN A 74 10.98 -2.08 -14.76
C ASN A 74 11.62 -1.97 -13.36
N LEU A 75 11.19 -2.86 -12.46
CA LEU A 75 11.61 -2.85 -11.05
C LEU A 75 13.09 -3.21 -10.87
N ALA A 76 13.71 -3.93 -11.82
CA ALA A 76 15.12 -4.29 -11.74
C ALA A 76 16.05 -3.14 -12.14
N THR A 77 15.65 -2.31 -13.11
CA THR A 77 16.50 -1.22 -13.64
C THR A 77 16.10 0.15 -13.12
N GLY A 78 14.91 0.26 -12.54
CA GLY A 78 14.35 1.52 -12.06
C GLY A 78 13.94 2.49 -13.18
N LYS A 79 13.87 2.04 -14.44
CA LYS A 79 13.55 2.87 -15.61
C LYS A 79 12.30 2.35 -16.32
N MET A 80 11.75 3.16 -17.23
CA MET A 80 10.66 2.73 -18.10
C MET A 80 11.06 1.45 -18.85
N VAL A 81 10.15 0.47 -18.90
CA VAL A 81 10.40 -0.82 -19.56
C VAL A 81 10.76 -0.64 -21.03
N GLN A 82 11.72 -1.44 -21.50
CA GLN A 82 12.14 -1.41 -22.90
C GLN A 82 11.27 -2.35 -23.74
N ARG A 83 11.09 -1.99 -25.02
CA ARG A 83 10.38 -2.85 -25.97
C ARG A 83 11.21 -4.12 -26.21
N GLY A 84 10.55 -5.27 -26.17
CA GLY A 84 11.19 -6.58 -26.31
C GLY A 84 11.56 -7.26 -24.98
N GLU A 85 11.32 -6.59 -23.85
CA GLU A 85 11.56 -7.20 -22.54
C GLU A 85 10.53 -8.30 -22.23
N ALA A 86 11.00 -9.44 -21.75
CA ALA A 86 10.19 -10.63 -21.48
C ALA A 86 9.45 -10.53 -20.14
N VAL A 87 8.61 -9.50 -19.98
CA VAL A 87 7.93 -9.17 -18.72
C VAL A 87 7.06 -10.30 -18.15
N GLY A 88 6.53 -11.19 -19.00
CA GLY A 88 5.75 -12.34 -18.56
C GLY A 88 6.58 -13.41 -17.84
N VAL A 89 7.80 -13.67 -18.30
CA VAL A 89 8.72 -14.61 -17.66
C VAL A 89 9.20 -14.05 -16.32
N VAL A 90 9.54 -12.75 -16.30
CA VAL A 90 9.92 -12.04 -15.07
C VAL A 90 8.80 -12.12 -14.04
N ALA A 91 7.56 -11.80 -14.42
CA ALA A 91 6.41 -11.88 -13.51
C ALA A 91 6.18 -13.29 -12.95
N ALA A 92 6.32 -14.33 -13.78
CA ALA A 92 6.17 -15.71 -13.33
C ALA A 92 7.22 -16.09 -12.28
N GLN A 93 8.48 -15.67 -12.48
CA GLN A 93 9.56 -15.94 -11.52
C GLN A 93 9.40 -15.15 -10.23
N SER A 94 9.02 -13.87 -10.31
CA SER A 94 8.79 -13.00 -9.15
C SER A 94 7.71 -13.53 -8.20
N ILE A 95 6.79 -14.38 -8.68
CA ILE A 95 5.82 -15.08 -7.83
C ILE A 95 6.32 -16.47 -7.45
N GLY A 96 6.87 -17.22 -8.40
CA GLY A 96 7.25 -18.62 -8.21
C GLY A 96 8.39 -18.83 -7.22
N GLU A 97 9.48 -18.05 -7.32
CA GLU A 97 10.63 -18.20 -6.43
C GLU A 97 10.29 -17.87 -4.97
N PRO A 98 9.68 -16.70 -4.64
CA PRO A 98 9.26 -16.42 -3.27
C PRO A 98 8.21 -17.42 -2.76
N GLY A 99 7.30 -17.89 -3.62
CA GLY A 99 6.27 -18.87 -3.25
C GLY A 99 6.88 -20.19 -2.79
N THR A 100 7.78 -20.76 -3.59
CA THR A 100 8.50 -22.00 -3.22
C THR A 100 9.35 -21.80 -1.96
N GLN A 101 9.98 -20.63 -1.81
CA GLN A 101 10.77 -20.28 -0.64
C GLN A 101 9.92 -20.17 0.63
N LEU A 102 8.72 -19.58 0.53
CA LEU A 102 7.79 -19.44 1.65
C LEU A 102 7.30 -20.81 2.11
N THR A 103 6.94 -21.70 1.18
CA THR A 103 6.55 -23.08 1.51
C THR A 103 7.66 -23.79 2.29
N LEU A 104 8.90 -23.72 1.82
CA LEU A 104 10.04 -24.31 2.54
C LEU A 104 10.21 -23.69 3.93
N ARG A 105 10.17 -22.36 4.07
CA ARG A 105 10.34 -21.70 5.39
C ARG A 105 9.24 -22.05 6.37
N THR A 106 7.98 -22.04 5.94
CA THR A 106 6.83 -22.32 6.81
C THR A 106 6.88 -23.75 7.35
N PHE A 107 7.32 -24.74 6.57
CA PHE A 107 7.47 -26.11 7.10
C PHE A 107 8.59 -26.25 8.13
N HIS A 108 9.69 -25.49 8.00
CA HIS A 108 10.78 -25.52 8.98
C HIS A 108 10.46 -24.71 10.25
N VAL A 109 9.65 -23.66 10.15
CA VAL A 109 9.27 -22.77 11.26
C VAL A 109 7.94 -23.16 11.90
N GLY A 110 7.10 -23.96 11.24
CA GLY A 110 5.75 -24.33 11.69
C GLY A 110 5.67 -25.15 12.99
N GLY A 111 6.80 -25.51 13.60
CA GLY A 111 6.87 -26.15 14.91
C GLY A 111 6.98 -25.19 16.10
N ILE A 112 7.20 -23.89 15.87
CA ILE A 112 7.29 -22.86 16.92
C ILE A 112 6.11 -21.92 16.81
N ALA A 113 5.15 -22.06 17.73
CA ALA A 113 3.99 -21.16 17.85
C ALA A 113 4.45 -19.75 18.26
N GLY A 114 4.73 -18.90 17.28
CA GLY A 114 5.00 -17.49 17.48
C GLY A 114 3.70 -16.69 17.45
N ASN A 115 3.30 -16.13 18.60
CA ASN A 115 2.21 -15.16 18.67
C ASN A 115 2.61 -13.93 17.84
N ILE A 116 1.95 -13.71 16.72
CA ILE A 116 2.03 -12.45 15.98
C ILE A 116 1.25 -11.44 16.81
N SER A 117 1.98 -10.46 17.36
CA SER A 117 1.39 -9.35 18.10
C SER A 117 0.64 -8.46 17.11
N GLU A 118 -0.67 -8.28 17.31
CA GLU A 118 -1.45 -7.28 16.58
C GLU A 118 -1.03 -5.88 17.05
N GLU A 119 -0.70 -5.00 16.10
CA GLU A 119 -0.39 -3.60 16.41
C GLU A 119 -1.68 -2.80 16.61
N ASN A 120 -2.15 -2.70 17.87
CA ASN A 120 -3.39 -1.99 18.19
C ASN A 120 -3.15 -0.47 18.43
N LYS A 121 -2.60 0.25 17.44
CA LYS A 121 -2.41 1.71 17.50
C LYS A 121 -3.07 2.40 16.31
N LEU A 122 -3.91 3.39 16.60
CA LEU A 122 -4.52 4.27 15.60
C LEU A 122 -3.90 5.66 15.71
N ALA A 123 -3.20 6.11 14.66
CA ALA A 123 -2.65 7.46 14.56
C ALA A 123 -3.48 8.29 13.57
N VAL A 124 -3.90 9.49 13.98
CA VAL A 124 -4.62 10.43 13.11
C VAL A 124 -3.64 11.20 12.21
N LYS A 125 -4.04 11.44 10.96
CA LYS A 125 -3.19 12.11 9.95
C LYS A 125 -3.24 13.64 10.02
N PHE A 126 -4.20 14.21 10.72
CA PHE A 126 -4.44 15.65 10.80
C PHE A 126 -4.76 16.07 12.23
N ASP A 127 -4.48 17.33 12.55
CA ASP A 127 -4.91 17.93 13.82
C ASP A 127 -6.43 18.07 13.85
N GLY A 128 -7.05 17.52 14.89
CA GLY A 128 -8.50 17.51 15.06
C GLY A 128 -8.89 17.16 16.48
N VAL A 129 -10.18 17.26 16.77
CA VAL A 129 -10.75 16.82 18.06
C VAL A 129 -11.19 15.36 17.90
N ALA A 130 -10.57 14.46 18.65
CA ALA A 130 -10.99 13.07 18.72
C ALA A 130 -12.20 12.95 19.65
N GLU A 131 -13.34 12.52 19.10
CA GLU A 131 -14.53 12.16 19.87
C GLU A 131 -14.68 10.64 19.84
N ILE A 132 -14.87 10.03 21.02
CA ILE A 132 -15.05 8.58 21.16
C ILE A 132 -16.52 8.36 21.56
N GLU A 133 -17.30 7.79 20.66
CA GLU A 133 -18.67 7.35 20.96
C GLU A 133 -18.66 6.00 21.69
N ASP A 134 -19.52 5.84 22.71
CA ASP A 134 -19.72 4.58 23.46
C ASP A 134 -18.51 3.98 24.20
N LEU A 135 -17.66 4.80 24.81
CA LEU A 135 -16.60 4.33 25.72
C LEU A 135 -17.19 3.77 27.04
N LYS A 136 -17.30 2.44 27.15
CA LYS A 136 -17.65 1.76 28.41
C LYS A 136 -16.39 1.28 29.13
N THR A 137 -16.03 1.98 30.20
CA THR A 137 -14.95 1.58 31.11
C THR A 137 -15.49 0.94 32.37
N VAL A 138 -14.73 -0.01 32.92
CA VAL A 138 -14.87 -0.44 34.31
C VAL A 138 -13.55 -0.24 35.03
N LYS A 139 -13.66 0.07 36.33
CA LYS A 139 -12.50 0.13 37.20
C LYS A 139 -12.02 -1.29 37.48
N GLY A 140 -10.83 -1.61 36.98
CA GLY A 140 -10.08 -2.81 37.34
C GLY A 140 -8.87 -2.47 38.18
N THR A 141 -8.23 -3.49 38.74
CA THR A 141 -6.95 -3.35 39.45
C THR A 141 -5.89 -4.05 38.62
N ASP A 142 -4.83 -3.34 38.24
CA ASP A 142 -3.68 -3.95 37.58
C ASP A 142 -2.84 -4.77 38.58
N ASN A 143 -1.89 -5.56 38.10
CA ASN A 143 -1.01 -6.41 38.92
C ASN A 143 -0.21 -5.65 40.00
N ASP A 144 -0.12 -4.32 39.89
CA ASP A 144 0.57 -3.42 40.83
C ASP A 144 -0.38 -2.69 41.82
N GLY A 145 -1.67 -3.05 41.86
CA GLY A 145 -2.60 -2.53 42.88
C GLY A 145 -3.17 -1.13 42.59
N ASN A 146 -2.92 -0.57 41.41
CA ASN A 146 -3.45 0.73 40.99
C ASN A 146 -4.83 0.57 40.31
N GLU A 147 -5.75 1.48 40.60
CA GLU A 147 -7.03 1.60 39.88
C GLU A 147 -6.74 1.98 38.42
N VAL A 148 -7.05 1.07 37.49
CA VAL A 148 -6.97 1.31 36.05
C VAL A 148 -8.34 1.18 35.42
N ASP A 149 -8.67 2.09 34.51
CA ASP A 149 -9.90 2.03 33.74
C ASP A 149 -9.72 1.04 32.56
N ILE A 150 -10.38 -0.12 32.65
CA ILE A 150 -10.36 -1.16 31.63
C ILE A 150 -11.57 -0.98 30.71
N VAL A 151 -11.31 -0.81 29.40
CA VAL A 151 -12.36 -0.69 28.38
C VAL A 151 -12.92 -2.08 28.07
N ILE A 152 -14.22 -2.31 28.30
CA ILE A 152 -14.84 -3.66 28.18
C ILE A 152 -15.19 -4.04 26.74
N SER A 153 -15.43 -3.09 25.84
CA SER A 153 -15.82 -3.44 24.46
C SER A 153 -15.66 -2.28 23.51
N ARG A 154 -15.19 -2.59 22.30
CA ARG A 154 -15.49 -1.87 21.06
C ARG A 154 -16.64 -2.64 20.40
N THR A 155 -17.88 -2.24 20.61
CA THR A 155 -19.01 -2.91 19.95
C THR A 155 -19.20 -2.28 18.58
N SER A 156 -18.70 -3.01 17.57
CA SER A 156 -18.94 -2.93 16.11
C SER A 156 -18.60 -1.61 15.42
#